data_AF-A0A2R7JW34-F1
#
_entry.id   AF-A0A2R7JW34-F1
#
_cell.length_a   1.000
_cell.length_b   1.000
_cell.length_c   1.000
_cell.angle_alpha   90.00
_cell.angle_beta   90.00
_cell.angle_gamma   90.00
#
_symmetry.space_group_name_H-M   'P 1'
#
loop_
_entity.id
_entity.type
_entity.pdbx_description
1 polymer ?
#
loop_
_entity_poly.entity_id
_entity_poly.type
_entity_poly.pdbx_seq_one_letter_code
_entity_poly.pdbx_strand_id
1 'polypeptide(L)' 'LWKLENKGKSYLFYLKNNQDISVDLSNYKGDFEVYTINATTGNITKKANISGGKQVTIPQAEIKEKVLFVVKK' A
#
# COMPACT_ATOMS: atom_id res chain seq x y z
N LEU A 1 -1.25 -11.60 -6.67
CA LEU A 1 -0.80 -10.22 -6.35
C LEU A 1 0.19 -9.77 -7.39
N TRP A 2 -0.02 -8.62 -8.03
CA TRP A 2 1.05 -7.96 -8.78
C TRP A 2 1.59 -6.80 -7.95
N LYS A 3 2.90 -6.59 -7.97
CA LYS A 3 3.55 -5.52 -7.22
C LYS A 3 4.63 -4.82 -8.04
N LEU A 4 4.74 -3.52 -7.87
CA LEU A 4 5.85 -2.70 -8.35
C LEU A 4 6.49 -2.03 -7.14
N GLU A 5 7.81 -2.16 -7.00
CA GLU A 5 8.53 -1.70 -5.82
C GLU A 5 9.64 -0.73 -6.21
N ASN A 6 9.53 0.51 -5.74
CA ASN A 6 10.62 1.47 -5.65
C ASN A 6 11.06 1.50 -4.18
N LYS A 7 11.90 0.53 -3.81
CA LYS A 7 12.19 0.20 -2.40
C LYS A 7 12.57 1.43 -1.57
N GLY A 8 11.90 1.58 -0.43
CA GLY A 8 12.07 2.72 0.49
C GLY A 8 11.43 4.03 0.05
N LYS A 9 10.79 4.08 -1.13
CA LYS A 9 10.14 5.27 -1.70
C LYS A 9 8.66 5.05 -2.01
N SER A 10 8.33 4.03 -2.79
CA SER A 10 6.95 3.74 -3.16
C SER A 10 6.72 2.28 -3.55
N TYR A 11 5.49 1.82 -3.37
CA TYR A 11 5.05 0.46 -3.60
C TYR A 11 3.64 0.49 -4.16
N LEU A 12 3.40 -0.16 -5.29
CA LEU A 12 2.08 -0.28 -5.90
C LEU A 12 1.69 -1.76 -5.92
N PHE A 13 0.49 -2.06 -5.46
CA PHE A 13 -0.06 -3.41 -5.43
C PHE A 13 -1.36 -3.44 -6.24
N TYR A 14 -1.47 -4.41 -7.13
CA TYR A 14 -2.72 -4.75 -7.81
C TYR A 14 -3.22 -6.10 -7.27
N LEU A 15 -4.39 -6.05 -6.63
CA LEU A 15 -5.04 -7.17 -5.97
C LEU A 15 -5.95 -7.89 -6.96
N LYS A 16 -5.57 -9.12 -7.33
CA LYS A 16 -6.43 -10.03 -8.13
C LYS A 16 -7.50 -10.72 -7.27
N ASN A 17 -7.17 -10.96 -6.01
CA ASN A 17 -8.02 -11.59 -5.00
C ASN A 17 -8.07 -10.70 -3.76
N ASN A 18 -9.12 -10.88 -2.96
CA ASN A 18 -9.20 -10.30 -1.62
C ASN A 18 -8.21 -10.99 -0.70
N GLN A 19 -7.22 -10.25 -0.21
CA GLN A 19 -6.17 -10.74 0.69
C GLN A 19 -5.51 -9.57 1.44
N ASP A 20 -4.85 -9.88 2.55
CA ASP A 20 -3.99 -8.92 3.23
C ASP A 20 -2.76 -8.57 2.38
N ILE A 21 -2.24 -7.36 2.55
CA ILE A 21 -1.02 -6.90 1.88
C ILE A 21 0.06 -6.64 2.92
N SER A 22 1.15 -7.41 2.86
CA SER A 22 2.35 -7.12 3.64
C SER A 22 3.36 -6.34 2.80
N VAL A 23 3.93 -5.29 3.38
CA VAL A 23 5.04 -4.53 2.83
C VAL A 23 6.17 -4.49 3.85
N ASP A 24 7.37 -4.86 3.41
CA ASP A 24 8.55 -4.82 4.28
C ASP A 24 9.20 -3.43 4.22
N LEU A 25 9.05 -2.68 5.31
CA LEU A 25 9.67 -1.37 5.50
C LEU A 25 10.74 -1.40 6.59
N SER A 26 11.20 -2.59 7.02
CA SER A 26 12.10 -2.75 8.17
C SER A 26 13.40 -1.94 8.03
N ASN A 27 13.92 -1.83 6.80
CA ASN A 27 15.13 -1.07 6.49
C ASN A 27 14.87 0.40 6.08
N TYR A 28 13.62 0.85 6.09
CA TYR A 28 13.23 2.17 5.58
C TYR A 28 12.46 2.95 6.63
N LYS A 29 13.15 3.87 7.32
CA LYS A 29 12.54 4.77 8.31
C LYS A 29 11.73 5.90 7.65
N GLY A 30 10.83 6.49 8.44
CA GLY A 30 9.97 7.61 8.05
C GLY A 30 8.50 7.20 7.95
N ASP A 31 7.64 8.17 7.66
CA ASP A 31 6.22 7.95 7.48
C ASP A 31 5.90 7.67 6.01
N PHE A 32 4.92 6.79 5.80
CA PHE A 32 4.39 6.43 4.51
C PHE A 32 2.89 6.67 4.51
N GLU A 33 2.37 7.14 3.40
CA GLU A 33 0.96 7.33 3.15
C GLU A 33 0.42 6.14 2.36
N VAL A 34 -0.76 5.68 2.74
CA VAL A 34 -1.43 4.55 2.10
C VAL A 34 -2.67 5.07 1.38
N TYR A 35 -2.80 4.72 0.11
CA TYR A 35 -3.92 5.08 -0.75
C TYR A 35 -4.56 3.85 -1.37
N THR A 36 -5.87 3.89 -1.55
CA THR A 36 -6.61 2.95 -2.40
C THR A 36 -7.04 3.67 -3.68
N ILE A 37 -6.89 3.01 -4.82
CA ILE A 37 -7.23 3.55 -6.13
C ILE A 37 -8.27 2.65 -6.79
N ASN A 38 -9.42 3.22 -7.15
CA ASN A 38 -10.43 2.52 -7.93
C ASN A 38 -9.90 2.29 -9.36
N ALA A 39 -9.72 1.04 -9.75
CA ALA A 39 -9.12 0.70 -11.04
C ALA A 39 -10.00 1.05 -12.25
N THR A 40 -11.29 1.28 -12.04
CA THR A 40 -12.25 1.60 -13.09
C THR A 40 -12.40 3.11 -13.27
N THR A 41 -12.52 3.86 -12.17
CA THR A 41 -12.76 5.31 -12.22
C THR A 41 -11.52 6.16 -12.03
N GLY A 42 -10.42 5.57 -11.53
CA GLY A 42 -9.21 6.31 -11.16
C GLY A 42 -9.34 7.09 -9.85
N ASN A 43 -10.46 7.00 -9.13
CA ASN A 43 -10.65 7.70 -7.87
C ASN A 43 -9.63 7.25 -6.83
N ILE A 44 -8.96 8.21 -6.19
CA ILE A 44 -7.93 7.98 -5.18
C ILE A 44 -8.49 8.35 -3.81
N THR A 45 -8.32 7.48 -2.83
CA THR A 45 -8.72 7.75 -1.44
C THR A 45 -7.53 7.48 -0.52
N LYS A 46 -7.16 8.48 0.29
CA LYS A 46 -6.17 8.29 1.36
C LYS A 46 -6.78 7.43 2.46
N LYS A 47 -6.05 6.40 2.87
CA LYS A 47 -6.50 5.39 3.84
C LYS A 47 -5.88 5.57 5.21
N ALA A 48 -4.56 5.69 5.27
CA ALA A 48 -3.82 5.75 6.52
C ALA A 48 -2.44 6.40 6.33
N ASN A 49 -1.80 6.71 7.44
CA ASN A 49 -0.35 6.87 7.51
C ASN A 49 0.21 5.66 8.27
N ILE A 50 1.30 5.08 7.79
CA ILE A 50 2.01 3.98 8.45
C ILE A 50 3.46 4.37 8.65
N SER A 51 4.05 3.93 9.76
CA SER A 51 5.48 4.16 10.01
C SER A 51 6.30 3.02 9.42
N GLY A 52 7.40 3.38 8.76
CA GLY A 52 8.44 2.46 8.35
C GLY A 52 9.33 2.01 9.53
N GLY A 53 10.41 1.30 9.23
CA GLY A 53 11.27 0.66 10.23
C GLY A 53 10.73 -0.66 10.77
N LYS A 54 9.67 -1.20 10.16
CA LYS A 54 9.06 -2.50 10.48
C LYS A 54 8.39 -3.11 9.27
N GLN A 55 8.07 -4.40 9.34
CA GLN A 55 7.09 -4.99 8.43
C GLN A 55 5.69 -4.47 8.78
N VAL A 56 4.93 -4.07 7.76
CA VAL A 56 3.55 -3.59 7.92
C VAL A 56 2.63 -4.51 7.14
N THR A 57 1.54 -4.94 7.78
CA THR A 57 0.44 -5.65 7.12
C THR A 57 -0.78 -4.75 7.09
N ILE A 58 -1.34 -4.58 5.90
CA ILE A 58 -2.56 -3.83 5.64
C ILE A 58 -3.67 -4.86 5.44
N PRO A 59 -4.66 -4.92 6.36
CA PRO A 59 -5.72 -5.92 6.30
C PRO A 59 -6.60 -5.76 5.05
N GLN A 60 -7.03 -6.87 4.46
CA GLN A 60 -7.96 -6.90 3.33
C GLN A 60 -9.22 -6.07 3.60
N ALA A 61 -9.76 -6.12 4.84
CA ALA A 61 -10.96 -5.39 5.22
C ALA A 61 -10.82 -3.86 5.03
N GLU A 62 -9.59 -3.36 5.01
CA GLU A 62 -9.30 -1.95 4.77
C GLU A 62 -9.10 -1.61 3.29
N ILE A 63 -8.90 -2.61 2.43
CA ILE A 63 -8.62 -2.48 1.00
C ILE A 63 -9.92 -2.71 0.22
N LYS A 64 -10.70 -1.64 0.05
CA LYS A 64 -11.98 -1.69 -0.69
C LYS A 64 -11.79 -1.70 -2.22
N GLU A 65 -10.61 -1.31 -2.69
CA GLU A 65 -10.31 -1.16 -4.12
C GLU A 65 -9.24 -2.15 -4.59
N LYS A 66 -9.14 -2.37 -5.91
CA LYS A 66 -8.19 -3.33 -6.48
C LYS A 66 -6.74 -2.85 -6.49
N VAL A 67 -6.49 -1.57 -6.25
CA VAL A 67 -5.15 -1.00 -6.25
C VAL A 67 -4.86 -0.35 -4.91
N LEU A 68 -3.71 -0.70 -4.34
CA LEU A 68 -3.18 -0.12 -3.12
C LEU A 68 -1.82 0.52 -3.44
N PHE A 69 -1.64 1.76 -3.03
CA PHE A 69 -0.41 2.51 -3.23
C PHE A 69 0.13 2.97 -1.88
N VAL A 70 1.39 2.63 -1.60
CA VAL A 70 2.12 3.04 -0.40
C VAL A 70 3.27 3.93 -0.86
N VAL A 71 3.37 5.15 -0.34
CA VAL A 71 4.40 6.11 -0.76
C VAL A 71 4.98 6.82 0.44
N LYS A 72 6.28 7.04 0.45
CA LYS A 72 6.96 7.79 1.49
C LYS A 72 6.49 9.25 1.45
N LYS A 73 6.18 9.80 2.62
CA LYS A 73 5.82 11.21 2.78
C LYS A 73 6.99 12.13 2.47
#